data_AF-A0AAW2KD64-F1
#
_entry.id   AF-A0AAW2KD64-F1
#
_cell.length_a   1.000
_cell.length_b   1.000
_cell.length_c   1.000
_cell.angle_alpha   90.00
_cell.angle_beta   90.00
_cell.angle_gamma   90.00
#
_symmetry.space_group_name_H-M   'P 1'
#
loop_
_entity.id
_entity.type
_entity.pdbx_description
1 polymer ?
#
loop_
_entity_poly.entity_id
_entity_poly.type
_entity_poly.pdbx_seq_one_letter_code
_entity_poly.pdbx_strand_id
1 'polypeptide(L)'
;MLIPQTLFQQEKEAKKEALRKYLESSGVLDALTKVLVALYEQNDKPSSSIEFIQQKLGGPTLAEYEKLQAEVSDLQIRYNELLAVHRDKCREVYSNLKFCSAIIIGIITPPSHEVLSFCVITCGPPSWEVISSTTEICFRLTYRCLR
;
A
#
# COMPACT_ATOMS: atom_id res chain seq x y z
N MET A 1 31.60 12.85 -55.54
CA MET A 1 30.86 11.97 -54.61
C MET A 1 30.40 12.82 -53.42
N LEU A 2 29.21 13.43 -53.52
CA LEU A 2 28.59 14.27 -52.48
C LEU A 2 27.14 13.79 -52.30
N ILE A 3 26.98 12.71 -51.54
CA ILE A 3 25.71 12.05 -51.23
C ILE A 3 25.49 11.84 -49.69
N PRO A 4 26.51 11.85 -48.79
CA PRO A 4 26.24 11.62 -47.36
C PRO A 4 25.42 12.71 -46.65
N GLN A 5 25.59 13.99 -47.01
CA GLN A 5 24.94 15.09 -46.31
C GLN A 5 23.43 15.20 -46.64
N THR A 6 23.02 14.81 -47.85
CA THR A 6 21.61 14.86 -48.26
C THR A 6 20.76 13.78 -47.59
N LEU A 7 21.35 12.60 -47.36
CA LEU A 7 20.66 11.48 -46.70
C LEU A 7 20.41 11.76 -45.21
N PHE A 8 21.40 12.32 -44.50
CA PHE A 8 21.24 12.74 -43.11
C PHE A 8 20.21 13.88 -42.96
N GLN A 9 20.17 14.81 -43.92
CA GLN A 9 19.16 15.86 -43.93
C GLN A 9 17.75 15.30 -44.21
N GLN A 10 17.61 14.34 -45.14
CA GLN A 10 16.34 13.66 -45.38
C GLN A 10 15.86 12.87 -44.15
N GLU A 11 16.74 12.16 -43.45
CA GLU A 11 16.37 11.48 -42.20
C GLU A 11 15.92 12.46 -41.11
N LYS A 12 16.56 13.64 -41.01
CA LYS A 12 16.17 14.69 -40.07
C LYS A 12 14.80 15.28 -40.41
N GLU A 13 14.54 15.58 -41.68
CA GLU A 13 13.23 16.06 -42.13
C GLU A 13 12.14 14.99 -41.96
N ALA A 14 12.45 13.72 -42.22
CA ALA A 14 11.50 12.61 -42.01
C ALA A 14 11.10 12.46 -40.53
N LYS A 15 12.06 12.60 -39.59
CA LYS A 15 11.76 12.58 -38.15
C LYS A 15 10.92 13.78 -37.72
N LYS A 16 11.20 14.97 -38.27
CA LYS A 16 10.43 16.19 -38.00
C LYS A 16 9.00 16.07 -38.50
N GLU A 17 8.82 15.53 -39.70
CA GLU A 17 7.52 15.30 -40.30
C GLU A 17 6.71 14.23 -39.54
N ALA A 18 7.37 13.16 -39.08
CA ALA A 18 6.74 12.15 -38.24
C ALA A 18 6.27 12.74 -36.90
N LEU A 19 7.09 13.58 -36.25
CA LEU A 19 6.69 14.27 -35.01
C LEU A 19 5.49 15.20 -35.25
N ARG A 20 5.50 15.94 -36.37
CA ARG A 20 4.40 16.83 -36.74
C ARG A 20 3.10 16.04 -36.91
N LYS A 21 3.11 14.97 -37.71
CA LYS A 21 1.94 14.10 -37.90
C LYS A 21 1.44 13.47 -36.61
N TYR A 22 2.35 13.10 -35.70
CA TYR A 22 1.98 12.58 -34.39
C TYR A 22 1.27 13.63 -33.52
N LEU A 23 1.76 14.87 -33.50
CA LEU A 23 1.12 15.96 -32.76
C LEU A 23 -0.21 16.41 -33.39
N GLU A 24 -0.33 16.34 -34.71
CA GLU A 24 -1.57 16.58 -35.44
C GLU A 24 -2.60 15.47 -35.16
N SER A 25 -2.20 14.20 -35.21
CA SER A 25 -3.11 13.05 -34.99
C SER A 25 -3.55 12.89 -33.55
N SER A 26 -2.70 13.25 -32.58
CA SER A 26 -3.05 13.28 -31.15
C SER A 26 -3.89 14.49 -30.75
N GLY A 27 -4.09 15.46 -31.65
CA GLY A 27 -4.88 16.67 -31.38
C GLY A 27 -4.17 17.69 -30.48
N VAL A 28 -2.90 17.49 -30.14
CA VAL A 28 -2.13 18.42 -29.29
C VAL A 28 -2.04 19.81 -29.91
N LEU A 29 -1.85 19.89 -31.23
CA LEU A 29 -1.79 21.18 -31.93
C LEU A 29 -3.13 21.92 -31.92
N ASP A 30 -4.24 21.21 -32.06
CA ASP A 30 -5.59 21.79 -31.98
C ASP A 30 -5.89 22.29 -30.57
N ALA A 31 -5.57 21.50 -29.55
CA ALA A 31 -5.69 21.90 -28.15
C ALA A 31 -4.87 23.15 -27.83
N LEU A 32 -3.60 23.19 -28.21
CA LEU A 32 -2.73 24.37 -28.01
C LEU A 32 -3.28 25.60 -28.74
N THR A 33 -3.75 25.43 -29.98
CA THR A 33 -4.33 26.53 -30.77
C THR A 33 -5.56 27.10 -30.08
N LYS A 34 -6.47 26.25 -29.60
CA LYS A 34 -7.68 26.67 -28.86
C LYS A 34 -7.34 27.43 -27.57
N VAL A 35 -6.34 26.97 -26.82
CA VAL A 35 -5.91 27.66 -25.60
C VAL A 35 -5.28 29.02 -25.91
N LEU A 36 -4.46 29.11 -26.96
CA LEU A 36 -3.89 30.38 -27.41
C LEU A 36 -4.96 31.36 -27.91
N VAL A 37 -5.96 30.89 -28.67
CA VAL A 37 -7.10 31.72 -29.08
C VAL A 37 -7.87 32.23 -27.86
N ALA A 38 -8.17 31.34 -26.90
CA ALA A 38 -8.85 31.73 -25.67
C ALA A 38 -8.05 32.75 -24.82
N LEU A 39 -6.72 32.68 -24.85
CA LEU A 39 -5.83 33.68 -24.24
C LEU A 39 -5.90 35.03 -24.96
N TYR A 40 -5.98 35.04 -26.30
CA TYR A 40 -6.08 36.28 -27.08
C TYR A 40 -7.46 36.95 -26.93
N GLU A 41 -8.52 36.18 -26.75
CA GLU A 41 -9.90 36.68 -26.56
C GLU A 41 -10.16 37.25 -25.15
N GLN A 42 -9.31 36.93 -24.17
CA GLN A 42 -9.40 37.52 -22.84
C GLN A 42 -9.07 39.01 -22.88
N ASN A 43 -10.04 39.86 -22.50
CA ASN A 43 -9.90 41.31 -22.47
C ASN A 43 -9.01 41.81 -21.32
N ASP A 44 -9.00 41.09 -20.18
CA ASP A 44 -8.08 41.33 -19.07
C ASP A 44 -6.95 40.31 -19.10
N LYS A 45 -5.71 40.80 -19.21
CA LYS A 45 -4.52 39.96 -19.25
C LYS A 45 -4.38 39.21 -17.92
N PRO A 46 -4.41 37.85 -17.92
CA PRO A 46 -4.30 37.10 -16.67
C PRO A 46 -2.95 37.41 -16.00
N SER A 47 -2.96 37.52 -14.67
CA SER A 47 -1.77 37.78 -13.85
C SER A 47 -0.68 36.72 -14.07
N SER A 48 -1.07 35.48 -14.32
CA SER A 48 -0.20 34.37 -14.72
C SER A 48 -0.76 33.67 -15.96
N SER A 49 -0.11 33.87 -17.11
CA SER A 49 -0.47 33.20 -18.37
C SER A 49 -0.26 31.68 -18.30
N ILE A 50 0.69 31.22 -17.49
CA ILE A 50 1.00 29.79 -17.32
C ILE A 50 -0.14 29.08 -16.59
N GLU A 51 -0.67 29.67 -15.52
CA GLU A 51 -1.81 29.08 -14.77
C GLU A 51 -3.05 28.99 -15.65
N PHE A 52 -3.33 30.01 -16.46
CA PHE A 52 -4.45 29.97 -17.39
C PHE A 52 -4.32 28.84 -18.42
N ILE A 53 -3.12 28.68 -19.00
CA ILE A 53 -2.86 27.59 -19.96
C ILE A 53 -3.03 26.23 -19.28
N GLN A 54 -2.47 26.05 -18.09
CA GLN A 54 -2.60 24.81 -17.32
C GLN A 54 -4.07 24.49 -17.07
N GLN A 55 -4.85 25.47 -16.60
CA GLN A 55 -6.27 25.29 -16.34
C GLN A 55 -7.05 24.95 -17.61
N LYS A 56 -6.78 25.62 -18.75
CA LYS A 56 -7.47 25.35 -20.03
C LYS A 56 -7.09 24.02 -20.66
N LEU A 57 -5.89 23.50 -20.40
CA LEU A 57 -5.46 22.17 -20.81
C LEU A 57 -5.92 21.06 -19.86
N GLY A 58 -6.63 21.39 -18.78
CA GLY A 58 -7.13 20.43 -17.79
C GLY A 58 -6.08 20.00 -16.75
N GLY A 59 -5.00 20.76 -16.61
CA GLY A 59 -4.04 20.59 -15.52
C GLY A 59 -4.65 21.03 -14.19
N PRO A 60 -4.37 20.30 -13.09
CA PRO A 60 -4.84 20.70 -11.76
C PRO A 60 -4.20 22.02 -11.36
N THR A 61 -5.00 22.88 -10.73
CA THR A 61 -4.48 24.09 -10.09
C THR A 61 -3.65 23.73 -8.85
N LEU A 62 -2.76 24.62 -8.42
CA LEU A 62 -1.93 24.38 -7.24
C LEU A 62 -2.79 24.06 -6.00
N ALA A 63 -3.88 24.80 -5.80
CA ALA A 63 -4.81 24.57 -4.70
C ALA A 63 -5.51 23.21 -4.77
N GLU A 64 -5.91 22.76 -5.97
CA GLU A 64 -6.49 21.43 -6.16
C GLU A 64 -5.46 20.32 -5.88
N TYR A 65 -4.20 20.53 -6.30
CA TYR A 65 -3.12 19.60 -6.03
C TYR A 65 -2.83 19.48 -4.52
N GLU A 66 -2.73 20.60 -3.81
CA GLU A 66 -2.52 20.64 -2.36
C GLU A 66 -3.68 19.97 -1.60
N LYS A 67 -4.93 20.27 -2.01
CA LYS A 67 -6.12 19.63 -1.45
C LYS A 67 -6.10 18.11 -1.66
N LEU A 68 -5.81 17.68 -2.88
CA LEU A 68 -5.73 16.25 -3.22
C LEU A 68 -4.62 15.55 -2.42
N GLN A 69 -3.48 16.20 -2.24
CA GLN A 69 -2.38 15.69 -1.43
C GLN A 69 -2.77 15.53 0.04
N ALA A 70 -3.51 16.49 0.59
CA ALA A 70 -4.04 16.41 1.95
C ALA A 70 -5.05 15.26 2.10
N GLU A 71 -5.95 15.08 1.14
CA GLU A 71 -6.92 13.97 1.13
C GLU A 71 -6.22 12.60 1.07
N VAL A 72 -5.19 12.46 0.22
CA VAL A 72 -4.38 11.22 0.16
C VAL A 72 -3.72 10.93 1.49
N SER A 73 -3.16 11.95 2.15
CA SER A 73 -2.53 11.80 3.46
C SER A 73 -3.55 11.39 4.54
N ASP A 74 -4.71 12.03 4.62
CA ASP A 74 -5.77 11.70 5.57
C ASP A 74 -6.32 10.29 5.35
N LEU A 75 -6.58 9.90 4.10
CA LEU A 75 -7.02 8.55 3.76
C LEU A 75 -6.00 7.49 4.15
N GLN A 76 -4.71 7.77 3.95
CA GLN A 76 -3.66 6.83 4.31
C GLN A 76 -3.52 6.65 5.83
N ILE A 77 -3.72 7.71 6.61
CA ILE A 77 -3.79 7.63 8.08
C ILE A 77 -4.96 6.75 8.49
N ARG A 78 -6.18 7.03 8.01
CA ARG A 78 -7.39 6.26 8.35
C ARG A 78 -7.28 4.79 7.95
N TYR A 79 -6.68 4.51 6.79
CA TYR A 79 -6.42 3.15 6.33
C TYR A 79 -5.51 2.39 7.29
N ASN A 80 -4.41 3.01 7.72
CA ASN A 80 -3.47 2.41 8.66
C ASN A 80 -4.09 2.18 10.05
N GLU A 81 -4.87 3.14 10.55
CA GLU A 81 -5.63 3.00 11.80
C GLU A 81 -6.61 1.84 11.72
N LEU A 82 -7.40 1.77 10.64
CA LEU A 82 -8.36 0.70 10.44
C LEU A 82 -7.68 -0.66 10.31
N LEU A 83 -6.54 -0.74 9.62
CA LEU A 83 -5.72 -1.96 9.54
C LEU A 83 -5.20 -2.40 10.90
N ALA A 84 -4.76 -1.47 11.75
CA ALA A 84 -4.31 -1.77 13.10
C ALA A 84 -5.45 -2.36 13.94
N VAL A 85 -6.62 -1.70 13.95
CA VAL A 85 -7.82 -2.18 14.65
C VAL A 85 -8.26 -3.55 14.15
N HIS A 86 -8.26 -3.75 12.82
CA HIS A 86 -8.61 -5.04 12.23
C HIS A 86 -7.64 -6.14 12.67
N ARG A 87 -6.33 -5.87 12.64
CA ARG A 87 -5.30 -6.82 13.10
C ARG A 87 -5.50 -7.19 14.57
N ASP A 88 -5.80 -6.23 15.43
CA ASP A 88 -5.98 -6.46 16.86
C ASP A 88 -7.23 -7.30 17.14
N LYS A 89 -8.35 -6.99 16.48
CA LYS A 89 -9.57 -7.81 16.57
C LYS A 89 -9.36 -9.23 16.08
N CYS A 90 -8.66 -9.43 14.96
CA CYS A 90 -8.31 -10.77 14.47
C CYS A 90 -7.46 -11.55 15.48
N ARG A 91 -6.49 -10.87 16.12
CA ARG A 91 -5.66 -11.46 17.18
C ARG A 91 -6.51 -11.87 18.38
N GLU A 92 -7.42 -11.01 18.83
CA GLU A 92 -8.31 -11.29 19.95
C GLU A 92 -9.20 -12.51 19.69
N VAL A 93 -9.87 -12.55 18.54
CA VAL A 93 -10.72 -13.68 18.14
C VAL A 93 -9.90 -14.97 18.08
N TYR A 94 -8.69 -14.92 17.52
CA TYR A 94 -7.81 -16.09 17.44
C TYR A 94 -7.38 -16.60 18.82
N SER A 95 -7.06 -15.70 19.75
CA SER A 95 -6.74 -16.05 21.14
C SER A 95 -7.94 -16.66 21.86
N ASN A 96 -9.14 -16.08 21.70
CA ASN A 96 -10.38 -16.60 22.27
C ASN A 96 -10.73 -17.98 21.70
N LEU A 97 -10.53 -18.20 20.41
CA LEU A 97 -10.75 -19.50 19.77
C LEU A 97 -9.80 -20.57 20.32
N LYS A 98 -8.51 -20.22 20.49
CA LYS A 98 -7.51 -21.09 21.13
C LYS A 98 -7.88 -21.43 22.57
N PHE A 99 -8.36 -20.45 23.33
CA PHE A 99 -8.77 -20.64 24.71
C PHE A 99 -9.95 -21.61 24.81
N CYS A 100 -10.99 -21.42 24.00
CA CYS A 100 -12.12 -22.35 23.93
C CYS A 100 -11.69 -23.77 23.51
N SER A 101 -10.81 -23.90 22.51
CA SER A 101 -10.28 -25.21 22.09
C SER A 101 -9.49 -25.91 23.20
N ALA A 102 -8.64 -25.19 23.93
CA ALA A 102 -7.87 -25.76 25.04
C ALA A 102 -8.76 -26.24 26.20
N ILE A 103 -9.81 -25.48 26.53
CA ILE A 103 -10.82 -25.88 27.53
C ILE A 103 -11.55 -27.13 27.08
N ILE A 104 -12.01 -27.17 25.82
CA ILE A 104 -12.75 -28.32 25.28
C ILE A 104 -11.87 -29.59 25.28
N ILE A 105 -10.61 -29.49 24.87
CA ILE A 105 -9.67 -30.63 24.92
C ILE A 105 -9.49 -31.10 26.38
N GLY A 106 -9.26 -30.18 27.32
CA GLY A 106 -9.09 -30.52 28.74
C GLY A 106 -10.32 -31.17 29.40
N ILE A 107 -11.53 -30.91 28.90
CA ILE A 107 -12.77 -31.53 29.38
C ILE A 107 -13.01 -32.90 28.72
N ILE A 108 -12.68 -33.05 27.43
CA ILE A 108 -13.00 -34.27 26.66
C ILE A 108 -11.93 -35.36 26.82
N THR A 109 -10.64 -35.02 27.02
CA THR A 109 -9.60 -36.03 27.28
C THR A 109 -9.49 -36.32 28.78
N PRO A 110 -9.94 -37.49 29.27
CA PRO A 110 -9.63 -37.91 30.63
C PRO A 110 -8.11 -38.07 30.78
N PRO A 111 -7.54 -37.88 31.99
CA PRO A 111 -6.12 -38.07 32.22
C PRO A 111 -5.81 -39.57 32.21
N SER A 112 -5.64 -40.17 31.03
CA SER A 112 -4.97 -41.46 30.91
C SER A 112 -3.46 -41.24 30.95
N HIS A 113 -2.75 -42.14 31.61
CA HIS A 113 -1.35 -42.03 32.04
C HIS A 113 -0.31 -41.89 30.89
N GLU A 114 -0.74 -41.81 29.63
CA GLU A 114 0.11 -41.77 28.44
C GLU A 114 0.32 -40.35 27.87
N VAL A 115 -0.50 -39.36 28.24
CA VAL A 115 -0.47 -38.03 27.58
C VAL A 115 0.62 -37.08 28.13
N LEU A 116 1.25 -37.41 29.26
CA LEU A 116 2.39 -36.64 29.79
C LEU A 116 3.62 -36.67 28.86
N SER A 117 3.71 -37.65 27.96
CA SER A 117 4.82 -37.77 27.01
C SER A 117 4.70 -36.79 25.83
N PHE A 118 3.50 -36.36 25.47
CA PHE A 118 3.27 -35.60 24.23
C PHE A 118 3.37 -34.07 24.40
N CYS A 119 3.25 -33.55 25.62
CA CYS A 119 3.38 -32.11 25.88
C CYS A 119 4.83 -31.60 25.73
N VAL A 120 5.83 -32.50 25.78
CA VAL A 120 7.26 -32.18 25.68
C VAL A 120 7.69 -31.80 24.25
N ILE A 121 6.90 -32.12 23.22
CA ILE A 121 7.36 -31.99 21.82
C ILE A 121 7.10 -30.60 21.22
N THR A 122 6.19 -29.79 21.78
CA THR A 122 5.83 -28.47 21.21
C THR A 122 6.49 -27.27 21.89
N CYS A 123 7.12 -27.46 23.05
CA CYS A 123 7.92 -26.45 23.74
C CYS A 123 9.32 -27.04 23.96
N GLY A 124 10.36 -26.41 23.42
CA GLY A 124 11.75 -26.90 23.44
C GLY A 124 12.28 -27.32 24.82
N PRO A 125 13.44 -28.01 24.87
CA PRO A 125 13.81 -28.89 25.97
C PRO A 125 13.89 -28.12 27.31
N PRO A 126 13.27 -28.64 28.39
CA PRO A 126 13.41 -28.04 29.71
C PRO A 126 14.75 -28.44 30.31
N SER A 127 15.46 -27.47 30.88
CA SER A 127 16.51 -27.69 31.87
C SER A 127 15.86 -28.36 33.09
N TRP A 128 16.01 -29.68 33.20
CA TRP A 128 15.44 -30.46 34.29
C TRP A 128 16.35 -30.37 35.52
N GLU A 129 15.82 -29.89 36.64
CA GLU A 129 16.25 -30.34 37.96
C GLU A 129 15.16 -31.29 38.46
N VAL A 130 15.53 -32.56 38.58
CA VAL A 130 14.64 -33.62 39.08
C VAL A 130 14.52 -33.44 40.59
N ILE A 131 13.36 -32.94 41.04
CA ILE A 131 12.98 -33.01 42.45
C ILE A 131 11.92 -34.08 42.59
N SER A 132 12.38 -35.22 43.10
CA SER A 132 11.58 -36.35 43.57
C SER A 132 10.72 -35.93 44.76
N SER A 133 9.40 -36.09 44.65
CA SER A 133 8.56 -36.80 45.62
C SER A 133 7.10 -36.48 45.33
N THR A 134 6.36 -37.55 45.07
CA THR A 134 4.91 -37.73 45.22
C THR A 134 4.05 -36.52 45.58
N THR A 135 3.08 -36.24 44.70
CA THR A 135 1.77 -35.60 44.93
C THR A 135 1.60 -34.06 44.99
N GLU A 136 2.59 -33.23 44.70
CA GLU A 136 2.39 -31.75 44.82
C GLU A 136 2.75 -30.84 43.63
N ILE A 137 2.84 -31.30 42.37
CA ILE A 137 3.26 -30.42 41.26
C ILE A 137 2.37 -30.50 40.01
N CYS A 138 1.05 -30.33 40.15
CA CYS A 138 0.17 -30.13 38.98
C CYS A 138 -0.63 -28.83 38.98
N PHE A 139 -0.17 -27.78 39.69
CA PHE A 139 -0.89 -26.50 39.68
C PHE A 139 0.00 -25.25 39.52
N ARG A 140 1.09 -25.33 38.74
CA ARG A 140 1.91 -24.15 38.40
C ARG A 140 2.35 -24.03 36.95
N LEU A 141 1.54 -24.51 36.00
CA LEU A 141 1.79 -24.26 34.57
C LEU A 141 0.63 -23.59 33.82
N THR A 142 -0.25 -22.89 34.52
CA THR A 142 -1.24 -22.00 33.86
C THR A 142 -0.91 -20.51 34.02
N TYR A 143 0.02 -20.15 34.90
CA TYR A 143 0.32 -18.74 35.23
C TYR A 143 1.52 -18.12 34.52
N ARG A 144 2.15 -18.81 33.55
CA ARG A 144 3.34 -18.28 32.85
C ARG A 144 3.09 -17.80 31.41
N CYS A 145 1.86 -17.93 30.90
CA CYS A 145 1.44 -17.37 29.62
C CYS A 145 0.69 -16.03 29.74
N LEU A 146 0.55 -15.47 30.95
CA LEU A 146 -0.15 -14.20 31.21
C LEU A 146 0.82 -13.05 31.56
N ARG A 147 1.99 -12.99 30.91
CA ARG A 147 2.87 -11.81 30.92
C ARG A 147 3.54 -11.62 29.58
#